data_AF-A0A0F8XJZ2-F1
#
_entry.id   AF-A0A0F8XJZ2-F1
#
_cell.length_a   1.000
_cell.length_b   1.000
_cell.length_c   1.000
_cell.angle_alpha   90.00
_cell.angle_beta   90.00
_cell.angle_gamma   90.00
#
_symmetry.space_group_name_H-M   'P 1'
#
loop_
_entity.id
_entity.type
_entity.pdbx_description
1 polymer ?
#
loop_
_entity_poly.entity_id
_entity_poly.type
_entity_poly.pdbx_seq_one_letter_code
_entity_poly.pdbx_strand_id
1 'polypeptide(L)'
;ADDGGGFPGGITQDRNNDDLVGKANVTSIALELPISCVTGDDDTIIGAWTTSSLPQASLEDPSPNYEQTSVFGGAYVQQSRLSNPLVNEVVIGLKDKDLFNAAEPTIDIALIDYVTHPTLPELIEILFGGVAGLPDELAPNNFPRNDLVTAFLTGFPGVNMPTGENFQASEMIRLNTALPVTARDAQSPLGLLGEDVAGFPNGRRPGDDVVDIALRVVMGRLCHPVPLGAELGVEGAEEDTDSDNVPLGLCDPEDAPVGNAEFTDGAPITAAELRNSFPYLNTPLPGAVD
;
A
#
# COMPACT_ATOMS: atom_id res chain seq x y z
N ALA A 1 4.97 -19.19 -6.57
CA ALA A 1 5.68 -18.51 -5.49
C ALA A 1 7.10 -18.14 -5.91
N ASP A 2 7.80 -18.94 -6.75
CA ASP A 2 9.16 -18.61 -7.22
C ASP A 2 10.07 -18.05 -6.10
N ASP A 3 9.87 -18.53 -4.88
CA ASP A 3 10.25 -17.93 -3.60
C ASP A 3 11.71 -18.18 -3.22
N GLY A 4 12.55 -18.39 -4.24
CA GLY A 4 13.98 -18.62 -4.14
C GLY A 4 14.84 -17.37 -4.32
N GLY A 5 14.25 -16.21 -4.65
CA GLY A 5 14.97 -14.94 -4.81
C GLY A 5 15.11 -14.12 -3.51
N GLY A 6 14.47 -14.58 -2.42
CA GLY A 6 14.67 -14.04 -1.08
C GLY A 6 16.03 -14.42 -0.47
N PHE A 7 16.28 -13.97 0.75
CA PHE A 7 17.54 -14.31 1.42
C PHE A 7 17.65 -15.80 1.74
N PRO A 8 18.84 -16.42 1.61
CA PRO A 8 19.04 -17.83 1.96
C PRO A 8 18.60 -18.13 3.40
N GLY A 9 17.66 -19.08 3.56
CA GLY A 9 17.12 -19.44 4.87
C GLY A 9 16.08 -18.46 5.43
N GLY A 10 15.67 -17.46 4.65
CA GLY A 10 14.54 -16.60 4.95
C GLY A 10 13.19 -17.33 4.90
N ILE A 11 12.14 -16.64 5.33
CA ILE A 11 10.77 -17.15 5.21
C ILE A 11 10.41 -17.31 3.73
N THR A 12 9.69 -18.38 3.43
CA THR A 12 9.17 -18.67 2.09
C THR A 12 7.66 -18.50 2.06
N GLN A 13 7.12 -18.21 0.88
CA GLN A 13 5.69 -18.00 0.68
C GLN A 13 4.92 -19.32 0.90
N ASP A 14 4.14 -19.40 1.97
CA ASP A 14 3.31 -20.56 2.31
C ASP A 14 1.94 -20.09 2.82
N ARG A 15 0.86 -20.63 2.25
CA ARG A 15 -0.52 -20.38 2.71
C ARG A 15 -0.69 -20.71 4.20
N ASN A 16 0.12 -21.58 4.79
CA ASN A 16 0.10 -21.85 6.23
C ASN A 16 0.48 -20.64 7.11
N ASN A 17 1.20 -19.67 6.57
CA ASN A 17 1.58 -18.43 7.27
C ASN A 17 0.44 -17.41 7.30
N ASP A 18 -0.63 -17.60 6.51
CA ASP A 18 -1.78 -16.70 6.47
C ASP A 18 -2.75 -17.00 7.62
N ASP A 19 -2.94 -16.02 8.50
CA ASP A 19 -3.84 -16.12 9.66
C ASP A 19 -5.26 -15.60 9.42
N LEU A 20 -5.58 -15.11 8.23
CA LEU A 20 -6.88 -14.57 7.87
C LEU A 20 -7.67 -15.50 6.97
N VAL A 21 -7.07 -15.98 5.88
CA VAL A 21 -7.77 -16.76 4.85
C VAL A 21 -8.32 -18.06 5.43
N GLY A 22 -9.65 -18.22 5.36
CA GLY A 22 -10.34 -19.40 5.88
C GLY A 22 -10.44 -19.47 7.41
N LYS A 23 -9.92 -18.48 8.14
CA LYS A 23 -9.86 -18.44 9.60
C LYS A 23 -10.69 -17.30 10.22
N ALA A 24 -10.80 -16.16 9.53
CA ALA A 24 -11.50 -14.97 10.04
C ALA A 24 -12.44 -14.36 8.99
N ASN A 25 -13.52 -13.74 9.48
CA ASN A 25 -14.42 -12.93 8.66
C ASN A 25 -14.03 -11.45 8.72
N VAL A 26 -14.08 -10.76 7.58
CA VAL A 26 -13.82 -9.32 7.48
C VAL A 26 -15.12 -8.58 7.17
N THR A 27 -15.49 -7.62 8.03
CA THR A 27 -16.60 -6.70 7.75
C THR A 27 -16.21 -5.78 6.61
N SER A 28 -17.01 -5.79 5.54
CA SER A 28 -16.70 -5.07 4.30
C SER A 28 -17.84 -4.14 3.90
N ILE A 29 -17.49 -2.95 3.41
CA ILE A 29 -18.38 -2.06 2.69
C ILE A 29 -17.89 -2.04 1.25
N ALA A 30 -18.73 -2.45 0.30
CA ALA A 30 -18.39 -2.49 -1.11
C ALA A 30 -19.40 -1.68 -1.92
N LEU A 31 -18.90 -0.88 -2.87
CA LEU A 31 -19.70 -0.04 -3.75
C LEU A 31 -19.26 -0.26 -5.21
N GLU A 32 -20.23 -0.36 -6.11
CA GLU A 32 -19.99 -0.34 -7.55
C GLU A 32 -20.55 0.97 -8.10
N LEU A 33 -19.68 1.81 -8.65
CA LEU A 33 -20.00 3.17 -9.10
C LEU A 33 -19.64 3.33 -10.58
N PRO A 34 -20.48 3.98 -11.40
CA PRO A 34 -20.09 4.37 -12.76
C PRO A 34 -18.91 5.34 -12.73
N ILE A 35 -17.89 5.12 -13.57
CA ILE A 35 -16.70 6.00 -13.66
C ILE A 35 -17.10 7.46 -13.88
N SER A 36 -18.09 7.71 -14.74
CA SER A 36 -18.61 9.06 -15.03
C SER A 36 -19.22 9.80 -13.83
N CYS A 37 -19.46 9.12 -12.71
CA CYS A 37 -19.96 9.74 -11.47
C CYS A 37 -18.84 10.13 -10.51
N VAL A 38 -17.62 9.61 -10.72
CA VAL A 38 -16.48 9.75 -9.80
C VAL A 38 -15.25 10.39 -10.46
N THR A 39 -15.29 10.66 -11.76
CA THR A 39 -14.26 11.39 -12.51
C THR A 39 -14.83 12.68 -13.12
N GLY A 40 -13.95 13.64 -13.40
CA GLY A 40 -14.26 14.84 -14.18
C GLY A 40 -13.92 14.65 -15.67
N ASP A 41 -14.26 15.64 -16.51
CA ASP A 41 -14.02 15.56 -17.96
C ASP A 41 -12.52 15.46 -18.32
N ASP A 42 -11.65 16.13 -17.55
CA ASP A 42 -10.20 16.19 -17.80
C ASP A 42 -9.35 15.52 -16.69
N ASP A 43 -9.99 14.90 -15.68
CA ASP A 43 -9.30 14.26 -14.54
C ASP A 43 -9.81 12.83 -14.32
N THR A 44 -8.93 11.88 -14.63
CA THR A 44 -9.20 10.43 -14.57
C THR A 44 -8.69 9.79 -13.28
N ILE A 45 -8.01 10.56 -12.42
CA ILE A 45 -7.38 10.07 -11.20
C ILE A 45 -8.26 10.36 -10.00
N ILE A 46 -8.68 9.29 -9.32
CA ILE A 46 -9.45 9.34 -8.09
C ILE A 46 -8.49 9.16 -6.91
N GLY A 47 -8.43 10.14 -6.02
CA GLY A 47 -7.77 9.98 -4.72
C GLY A 47 -8.77 9.57 -3.64
N ALA A 48 -8.44 8.56 -2.85
CA ALA A 48 -9.26 8.10 -1.74
C ALA A 48 -8.42 7.79 -0.49
N TRP A 49 -9.03 8.07 0.67
CA TRP A 49 -8.59 7.59 1.98
C TRP A 49 -9.82 7.15 2.76
N THR A 50 -9.63 6.24 3.72
CA THR A 50 -10.71 5.77 4.59
C THR A 50 -10.54 6.34 5.98
N THR A 51 -11.65 6.56 6.69
CA THR A 51 -11.64 7.15 8.04
C THR A 51 -12.61 6.42 8.94
N SER A 52 -12.27 6.30 10.23
CA SER A 52 -13.21 5.95 11.28
C SER A 52 -13.47 7.19 12.13
N SER A 53 -14.74 7.50 12.39
CA SER A 53 -15.12 8.68 13.16
C SER A 53 -16.08 8.35 14.29
N LEU A 54 -15.94 9.04 15.41
CA LEU A 54 -16.84 8.94 16.57
C LEU A 54 -17.47 10.31 16.86
N PRO A 55 -18.69 10.37 17.42
CA PRO A 55 -19.25 11.62 17.93
C PRO A 55 -18.34 12.23 18.99
N GLN A 56 -18.13 13.55 18.95
CA GLN A 56 -17.22 14.25 19.87
C GLN A 56 -17.65 14.20 21.35
N ALA A 57 -18.91 13.91 21.65
CA ALA A 57 -19.44 13.88 23.01
C ALA A 57 -20.18 12.58 23.33
N SER A 58 -19.93 12.08 24.53
CA SER A 58 -20.65 10.99 25.19
C SER A 58 -21.14 11.49 26.54
N LEU A 59 -22.43 11.37 26.82
CA LEU A 59 -23.04 11.69 28.10
C LEU A 59 -23.74 10.45 28.65
N GLU A 60 -23.44 10.06 29.89
CA GLU A 60 -24.13 8.96 30.56
C GLU A 60 -25.63 9.26 30.70
N ASP A 61 -26.47 8.31 30.30
CA ASP A 61 -27.92 8.45 30.35
C ASP A 61 -28.40 8.22 31.79
N PRO A 62 -29.08 9.19 32.45
CA PRO A 62 -29.65 8.97 33.79
C PRO A 62 -30.86 8.03 33.79
N SER A 63 -31.32 7.56 32.63
CA SER A 63 -32.41 6.60 32.47
C SER A 63 -32.06 5.55 31.39
N PRO A 64 -30.96 4.79 31.58
CA PRO A 64 -30.43 3.91 30.55
C PRO A 64 -31.38 2.74 30.28
N ASN A 65 -31.26 2.15 29.09
CA ASN A 65 -31.89 0.87 28.78
C ASN A 65 -30.82 -0.22 28.57
N TYR A 66 -31.25 -1.47 28.39
CA TYR A 66 -30.32 -2.60 28.24
C TYR A 66 -29.38 -2.46 27.03
N GLU A 67 -29.85 -1.82 25.95
CA GLU A 67 -29.11 -1.68 24.69
C GLU A 67 -28.18 -0.45 24.70
N GLN A 68 -28.44 0.54 25.54
CA GLN A 68 -27.70 1.81 25.53
C GLN A 68 -27.66 2.50 26.91
N THR A 69 -26.43 2.75 27.38
CA THR A 69 -26.16 3.42 28.67
C THR A 69 -25.76 4.89 28.53
N SER A 70 -25.47 5.35 27.31
CA SER A 70 -24.95 6.69 27.05
C SER A 70 -25.60 7.30 25.80
N VAL A 71 -25.81 8.62 25.83
CA VAL A 71 -26.25 9.43 24.70
C VAL A 71 -25.04 10.07 24.03
N PHE A 72 -24.95 9.95 22.71
CA PHE A 72 -23.86 10.51 21.91
C PHE A 72 -24.33 11.76 21.14
N GLY A 73 -23.45 12.75 20.99
CA GLY A 73 -23.80 13.98 20.30
C GLY A 73 -22.61 14.79 19.79
N GLY A 74 -22.93 15.84 19.02
CA GLY A 74 -21.95 16.72 18.39
C GLY A 74 -21.47 16.24 17.02
N ALA A 75 -20.47 16.91 16.46
CA ALA A 75 -19.88 16.54 15.19
C ALA A 75 -19.11 15.21 15.29
N TYR A 76 -19.04 14.49 14.17
CA TYR A 76 -18.12 13.36 14.04
C TYR A 76 -16.68 13.86 13.98
N VAL A 77 -15.80 13.21 14.73
CA VAL A 77 -14.36 13.49 14.77
C VAL A 77 -13.62 12.26 14.32
N GLN A 78 -12.76 12.44 13.32
CA GLN A 78 -11.87 11.40 12.80
C GLN A 78 -10.94 10.88 13.90
N GLN A 79 -10.94 9.58 14.12
CA GLN A 79 -10.12 8.89 15.12
C GLN A 79 -9.01 8.06 14.48
N SER A 80 -9.18 7.71 13.22
CA SER A 80 -8.23 6.92 12.45
C SER A 80 -8.45 7.20 10.98
N ARG A 81 -7.37 7.11 10.20
CA ARG A 81 -7.44 7.01 8.75
C ARG A 81 -6.41 6.06 8.19
N LEU A 82 -6.68 5.57 6.98
CA LEU A 82 -5.75 4.73 6.23
C LEU A 82 -6.02 4.85 4.74
N SER A 83 -4.94 4.92 3.96
CA SER A 83 -4.98 4.70 2.51
C SER A 83 -3.93 3.67 2.10
N ASN A 84 -2.67 4.09 1.94
CA ASN A 84 -1.54 3.24 1.63
C ASN A 84 -1.28 2.28 2.80
N PRO A 85 -1.24 0.97 2.51
CA PRO A 85 -0.86 -0.03 3.51
C PRO A 85 0.47 0.30 4.17
N LEU A 86 0.57 0.04 5.47
CA LEU A 86 1.74 0.26 6.33
C LEU A 86 2.07 1.72 6.67
N VAL A 87 1.53 2.72 5.96
CA VAL A 87 1.87 4.11 6.27
C VAL A 87 1.37 4.48 7.65
N ASN A 88 0.08 4.29 7.92
CA ASN A 88 -0.42 4.58 9.24
C ASN A 88 0.16 3.60 10.27
N GLU A 89 0.32 2.32 9.93
CA GLU A 89 0.67 1.25 10.88
C GLU A 89 2.12 1.28 11.35
N VAL A 90 3.08 1.49 10.45
CA VAL A 90 4.51 1.33 10.72
C VAL A 90 5.35 2.55 10.33
N VAL A 91 4.94 3.32 9.33
CA VAL A 91 5.70 4.51 8.90
C VAL A 91 5.49 5.68 9.86
N ILE A 92 4.25 6.00 10.21
CA ILE A 92 3.94 7.07 11.17
C ILE A 92 4.26 6.62 12.59
N GLY A 93 5.19 7.33 13.23
CA GLY A 93 5.61 7.05 14.60
C GLY A 93 4.51 7.28 15.64
N LEU A 94 4.55 6.49 16.71
CA LEU A 94 3.56 6.51 17.80
C LEU A 94 3.30 7.91 18.39
N LYS A 95 4.34 8.75 18.47
CA LYS A 95 4.24 10.11 19.02
C LYS A 95 3.25 10.98 18.26
N ASP A 96 3.20 10.86 16.93
CA ASP A 96 2.40 11.72 16.06
C ASP A 96 1.25 10.95 15.38
N LYS A 97 1.02 9.69 15.80
CA LYS A 97 -0.01 8.80 15.28
C LYS A 97 -1.41 9.40 15.38
N ASP A 98 -1.76 9.95 16.54
CA ASP A 98 -3.07 10.55 16.76
C ASP A 98 -3.24 11.85 15.97
N LEU A 99 -2.15 12.60 15.75
CA LEU A 99 -2.15 13.77 14.89
C LEU A 99 -2.42 13.38 13.43
N PHE A 100 -1.73 12.36 12.91
CA PHE A 100 -1.98 11.82 11.58
C PHE A 100 -3.42 11.31 11.45
N ASN A 101 -3.89 10.54 12.44
CA ASN A 101 -5.21 9.93 12.48
C ASN A 101 -6.35 10.96 12.55
N ALA A 102 -6.14 12.12 13.18
CA ALA A 102 -7.15 13.17 13.29
C ALA A 102 -7.20 14.10 12.07
N ALA A 103 -6.20 14.00 11.18
CA ALA A 103 -5.98 14.93 10.08
C ALA A 103 -6.53 14.42 8.75
N GLU A 104 -6.95 15.37 7.89
CA GLU A 104 -7.13 15.09 6.46
C GLU A 104 -5.77 15.05 5.74
N PRO A 105 -5.64 14.34 4.60
CA PRO A 105 -4.37 14.21 3.88
C PRO A 105 -3.73 15.54 3.42
N THR A 106 -4.47 16.64 3.41
CA THR A 106 -3.99 17.98 3.04
C THR A 106 -2.89 18.53 3.93
N ILE A 107 -2.66 17.94 5.11
CA ILE A 107 -1.60 18.36 6.03
C ILE A 107 -0.49 17.32 6.22
N ASP A 108 -0.43 16.30 5.37
CA ASP A 108 0.55 15.21 5.48
C ASP A 108 2.00 15.68 5.38
N ILE A 109 2.22 16.82 4.71
CA ILE A 109 3.53 17.45 4.63
C ILE A 109 4.12 17.80 6.01
N ALA A 110 3.30 17.99 7.03
CA ALA A 110 3.75 18.23 8.40
C ALA A 110 4.43 16.99 9.03
N LEU A 111 4.18 15.80 8.48
CA LEU A 111 4.69 14.52 8.95
C LEU A 111 5.57 13.83 7.89
N ILE A 112 6.02 14.57 6.87
CA ILE A 112 6.83 14.04 5.76
C ILE A 112 8.16 13.41 6.22
N ASP A 113 8.68 13.80 7.38
CA ASP A 113 9.90 13.22 7.95
C ASP A 113 9.78 11.70 8.14
N TYR A 114 8.59 11.19 8.48
CA TYR A 114 8.37 9.74 8.62
C TYR A 114 8.51 8.99 7.28
N VAL A 115 8.19 9.64 6.15
CA VAL A 115 8.33 9.06 4.81
C VAL A 115 9.73 9.27 4.25
N THR A 116 10.31 10.45 4.47
CA THR A 116 11.63 10.81 3.92
C THR A 116 12.78 10.26 4.75
N HIS A 117 12.56 9.94 6.03
CA HIS A 117 13.52 9.36 6.96
C HIS A 117 12.87 8.22 7.76
N PRO A 118 12.44 7.13 7.08
CA PRO A 118 11.70 6.05 7.72
C PRO A 118 12.57 5.27 8.69
N THR A 119 11.99 4.86 9.81
CA THR A 119 12.67 4.05 10.82
C THR A 119 12.63 2.55 10.51
N LEU A 120 11.67 2.08 9.69
CA LEU A 120 11.49 0.65 9.42
C LEU A 120 12.75 -0.02 8.80
N PRO A 121 13.40 0.54 7.76
CA PRO A 121 14.63 -0.06 7.24
C PRO A 121 15.74 -0.19 8.27
N GLU A 122 15.96 0.86 9.07
CA GLU A 122 16.94 0.87 10.16
C GLU A 122 16.64 -0.19 11.21
N LEU A 123 15.36 -0.37 11.57
CA LEU A 123 14.95 -1.42 12.51
C LEU A 123 15.19 -2.83 11.96
N ILE A 124 14.98 -3.03 10.65
CA ILE A 124 15.28 -4.30 9.98
C ILE A 124 16.79 -4.57 10.02
N GLU A 125 17.62 -3.57 9.70
CA GLU A 125 19.07 -3.69 9.80
C GLU A 125 19.53 -3.99 11.23
N ILE A 126 19.02 -3.28 12.24
CA ILE A 126 19.39 -3.52 13.65
C ILE A 126 19.07 -4.96 14.09
N LEU A 127 17.96 -5.52 13.61
CA LEU A 127 17.51 -6.86 14.00
C LEU A 127 18.18 -7.98 13.21
N PHE A 128 18.51 -7.75 11.93
CA PHE A 128 18.89 -8.81 10.99
C PHE A 128 20.25 -8.60 10.31
N GLY A 129 20.84 -7.41 10.37
CA GLY A 129 22.15 -7.10 9.80
C GLY A 129 23.23 -8.02 10.37
N GLY A 130 23.99 -8.68 9.49
CA GLY A 130 25.03 -9.64 9.85
C GLY A 130 24.52 -10.95 10.47
N VAL A 131 23.20 -11.14 10.59
CA VAL A 131 22.58 -12.36 11.14
C VAL A 131 22.32 -13.36 10.02
N ALA A 132 22.47 -14.65 10.31
CA ALA A 132 22.13 -15.75 9.38
C ALA A 132 22.79 -15.66 7.98
N GLY A 133 23.93 -14.98 7.86
CA GLY A 133 24.64 -14.81 6.59
C GLY A 133 24.15 -13.64 5.74
N LEU A 134 23.29 -12.78 6.29
CA LEU A 134 22.91 -11.50 5.69
C LEU A 134 24.08 -10.51 5.71
N PRO A 135 24.12 -9.55 4.77
CA PRO A 135 25.02 -8.40 4.85
C PRO A 135 24.85 -7.64 6.17
N ASP A 136 25.90 -6.96 6.63
CA ASP A 136 25.84 -6.09 7.80
C ASP A 136 24.94 -4.86 7.53
N GLU A 137 25.05 -4.29 6.33
CA GLU A 137 24.27 -3.15 5.87
C GLU A 137 23.07 -3.65 5.02
N LEU A 138 21.86 -3.34 5.48
CA LEU A 138 20.59 -3.72 4.83
C LEU A 138 19.73 -2.49 4.52
N ALA A 139 19.77 -1.46 5.36
CA ALA A 139 18.89 -0.29 5.23
C ALA A 139 19.33 0.60 4.05
N PRO A 140 18.38 1.15 3.27
CA PRO A 140 18.72 2.15 2.28
C PRO A 140 19.15 3.48 2.91
N ASN A 141 20.18 4.12 2.34
CA ASN A 141 20.80 5.35 2.83
C ASN A 141 20.53 6.59 1.95
N ASN A 142 19.61 6.49 0.98
CA ASN A 142 19.21 7.59 0.09
C ASN A 142 18.30 8.60 0.79
N PHE A 143 18.82 9.39 1.72
CA PHE A 143 18.04 10.43 2.41
C PHE A 143 18.13 11.79 1.70
N PRO A 144 17.01 12.52 1.52
CA PRO A 144 15.64 12.10 1.80
C PRO A 144 15.15 11.01 0.81
N ARG A 145 14.34 10.05 1.31
CA ARG A 145 13.77 8.92 0.57
C ARG A 145 12.73 9.36 -0.49
N ASN A 146 13.18 9.98 -1.57
CA ASN A 146 12.32 10.46 -2.67
C ASN A 146 11.57 9.33 -3.38
N ASP A 147 12.12 8.12 -3.34
CA ASP A 147 11.46 6.91 -3.80
C ASP A 147 10.19 6.60 -3.00
N LEU A 148 10.20 6.80 -1.68
CA LEU A 148 9.02 6.64 -0.82
C LEU A 148 8.05 7.80 -0.94
N VAL A 149 8.55 9.02 -1.14
CA VAL A 149 7.69 10.16 -1.50
C VAL A 149 6.91 9.86 -2.77
N THR A 150 7.58 9.28 -3.78
CA THR A 150 6.94 8.87 -5.03
C THR A 150 5.91 7.77 -4.80
N ALA A 151 6.30 6.71 -4.09
CA ALA A 151 5.44 5.55 -3.86
C ALA A 151 4.19 5.85 -3.01
N PHE A 152 4.33 6.64 -1.94
CA PHE A 152 3.26 6.83 -0.94
C PHE A 152 2.54 8.17 -1.02
N LEU A 153 3.19 9.22 -1.52
CA LEU A 153 2.64 10.57 -1.43
C LEU A 153 2.27 11.18 -2.78
N THR A 154 3.03 10.92 -3.84
CA THR A 154 2.79 11.58 -5.13
C THR A 154 2.21 10.69 -6.22
N GLY A 155 2.60 9.41 -6.25
CA GLY A 155 2.35 8.53 -7.38
C GLY A 155 3.41 8.63 -8.47
N PHE A 156 3.35 7.69 -9.40
CA PHE A 156 4.24 7.57 -10.55
C PHE A 156 3.66 8.32 -11.76
N PRO A 157 4.48 9.10 -12.50
CA PRO A 157 4.07 9.77 -13.73
C PRO A 157 3.45 8.80 -14.73
N GLY A 158 2.36 9.22 -15.39
CA GLY A 158 1.63 8.37 -16.36
C GLY A 158 0.77 7.27 -15.73
N VAL A 159 1.03 6.91 -14.47
CA VAL A 159 0.28 5.88 -13.75
C VAL A 159 -0.78 6.51 -12.85
N ASN A 160 -0.41 6.99 -11.66
CA ASN A 160 -1.34 7.45 -10.63
C ASN A 160 -0.98 8.83 -10.04
N MET A 161 -0.03 9.55 -10.66
CA MET A 161 0.34 10.92 -10.28
C MET A 161 -0.65 11.95 -10.86
N PRO A 162 -1.35 12.74 -10.02
CA PRO A 162 -2.24 13.80 -10.48
C PRO A 162 -1.50 14.92 -11.21
N THR A 163 -2.15 15.54 -12.20
CA THR A 163 -1.57 16.58 -13.07
C THR A 163 -2.08 18.01 -12.78
N GLY A 164 -2.99 18.18 -11.82
CA GLY A 164 -3.62 19.46 -11.50
C GLY A 164 -2.73 20.42 -10.70
N GLU A 165 -2.92 21.74 -10.88
CA GLU A 165 -2.15 22.80 -10.21
C GLU A 165 -2.31 22.82 -8.67
N ASN A 166 -3.39 22.22 -8.16
CA ASN A 166 -3.65 22.09 -6.72
C ASN A 166 -3.16 20.74 -6.15
N PHE A 167 -2.39 19.98 -6.92
CA PHE A 167 -1.83 18.72 -6.46
C PHE A 167 -0.91 18.95 -5.26
N GLN A 168 -1.19 18.20 -4.20
CA GLN A 168 -0.37 18.14 -3.00
C GLN A 168 0.02 16.69 -2.74
N ALA A 169 1.30 16.49 -2.42
CA ALA A 169 1.79 15.21 -1.95
C ALA A 169 1.05 14.84 -0.65
N SER A 170 0.37 13.70 -0.67
CA SER A 170 -0.45 13.25 0.43
C SER A 170 -0.64 11.74 0.40
N GLU A 171 -0.79 11.16 1.60
CA GLU A 171 -1.06 9.77 1.87
C GLU A 171 -2.51 9.46 1.43
N MET A 172 -2.66 9.12 0.16
CA MET A 172 -3.91 8.75 -0.50
C MET A 172 -3.66 7.63 -1.51
N ILE A 173 -4.56 6.66 -1.56
CA ILE A 173 -4.59 5.71 -2.68
C ILE A 173 -5.15 6.45 -3.89
N ARG A 174 -4.46 6.32 -5.01
CA ARG A 174 -4.83 7.00 -6.26
C ARG A 174 -5.10 5.97 -7.34
N LEU A 175 -6.28 6.04 -7.95
CA LEU A 175 -6.68 5.17 -9.05
C LEU A 175 -6.87 6.00 -10.32
N ASN A 176 -6.05 5.77 -11.32
CA ASN A 176 -6.23 6.26 -12.67
C ASN A 176 -7.15 5.32 -13.46
N THR A 177 -8.35 5.80 -13.71
CA THR A 177 -9.41 5.06 -14.41
C THR A 177 -9.23 5.01 -15.93
N ALA A 178 -8.24 5.73 -16.48
CA ALA A 178 -7.92 5.68 -17.90
C ALA A 178 -7.04 4.48 -18.29
N LEU A 179 -6.36 3.88 -17.31
CA LEU A 179 -5.54 2.70 -17.54
C LEU A 179 -6.41 1.45 -17.77
N PRO A 180 -6.00 0.54 -18.66
CA PRO A 180 -6.75 -0.67 -18.93
C PRO A 180 -6.83 -1.56 -17.67
N VAL A 181 -7.93 -2.27 -17.51
CA VAL A 181 -8.08 -3.25 -16.44
C VAL A 181 -7.35 -4.54 -16.78
N THR A 182 -6.59 -5.07 -15.83
CA THR A 182 -5.93 -6.38 -15.98
C THR A 182 -6.93 -7.50 -15.64
N ALA A 183 -7.13 -8.41 -16.60
CA ALA A 183 -7.98 -9.58 -16.41
C ALA A 183 -7.47 -10.43 -15.23
N ARG A 184 -8.37 -10.97 -14.41
CA ARG A 184 -8.04 -11.67 -13.16
C ARG A 184 -6.88 -12.66 -13.27
N ASP A 185 -6.92 -13.50 -14.30
CA ASP A 185 -5.93 -14.59 -14.47
C ASP A 185 -4.56 -14.09 -14.99
N ALA A 186 -4.46 -12.79 -15.33
CA ALA A 186 -3.25 -12.09 -15.72
C ALA A 186 -2.77 -11.08 -14.66
N GLN A 187 -3.46 -10.97 -13.51
CA GLN A 187 -3.07 -10.03 -12.47
C GLN A 187 -1.78 -10.47 -11.79
N SER A 188 -0.83 -9.55 -11.68
CA SER A 188 0.37 -9.74 -10.88
C SER A 188 0.09 -9.37 -9.42
N PRO A 189 0.38 -10.25 -8.44
CA PRO A 189 0.30 -9.89 -7.02
C PRO A 189 1.22 -8.73 -6.65
N LEU A 190 2.30 -8.50 -7.41
CA LEU A 190 3.22 -7.38 -7.19
C LEU A 190 2.74 -6.07 -7.81
N GLY A 191 1.54 -6.04 -8.41
CA GLY A 191 0.96 -4.86 -9.03
C GLY A 191 1.93 -4.21 -10.01
N LEU A 192 2.12 -2.89 -9.88
CA LEU A 192 3.02 -2.15 -10.76
C LEU A 192 4.46 -2.70 -10.74
N LEU A 193 4.98 -3.22 -9.62
CA LEU A 193 6.33 -3.80 -9.59
C LEU A 193 6.48 -5.08 -10.41
N GLY A 194 5.38 -5.71 -10.80
CA GLY A 194 5.36 -6.85 -11.73
C GLY A 194 4.61 -6.52 -13.00
N GLU A 195 4.90 -5.34 -13.58
CA GLU A 195 4.42 -4.87 -14.90
C GLU A 195 2.89 -4.70 -15.03
N ASP A 196 2.15 -4.78 -13.92
CA ASP A 196 0.69 -4.69 -13.91
C ASP A 196 0.21 -3.29 -13.49
N VAL A 197 0.03 -2.41 -14.49
CA VAL A 197 -0.38 -1.01 -14.30
C VAL A 197 -1.77 -0.82 -13.66
N ALA A 198 -2.60 -1.87 -13.61
CA ALA A 198 -3.90 -1.83 -12.93
C ALA A 198 -3.82 -2.24 -11.44
N GLY A 199 -2.66 -2.70 -10.98
CA GLY A 199 -2.41 -3.08 -9.59
C GLY A 199 -1.83 -1.96 -8.75
N PHE A 200 -1.67 -2.23 -7.45
CA PHE A 200 -1.08 -1.31 -6.49
C PHE A 200 0.27 -0.74 -7.00
N PRO A 201 0.49 0.59 -6.94
CA PRO A 201 -0.30 1.60 -6.24
C PRO A 201 -1.38 2.31 -7.08
N ASN A 202 -1.70 1.84 -8.29
CA ASN A 202 -2.81 2.37 -9.08
C ASN A 202 -4.16 1.82 -8.57
N GLY A 203 -4.61 2.37 -7.44
CA GLY A 203 -5.62 1.73 -6.62
C GLY A 203 -5.02 0.58 -5.80
N ARG A 204 -5.88 -0.30 -5.31
CA ARG A 204 -5.49 -1.54 -4.65
C ARG A 204 -6.53 -2.60 -4.96
N ARG A 205 -6.12 -3.68 -5.59
CA ARG A 205 -6.98 -4.84 -5.83
C ARG A 205 -6.84 -5.82 -4.65
N PRO A 206 -7.87 -6.61 -4.33
CA PRO A 206 -7.76 -7.54 -3.21
C PRO A 206 -6.71 -8.64 -3.40
N GLY A 207 -6.30 -8.91 -4.65
CA GLY A 207 -5.24 -9.87 -4.98
C GLY A 207 -3.83 -9.28 -5.04
N ASP A 208 -3.66 -7.97 -4.80
CA ASP A 208 -2.34 -7.35 -4.72
C ASP A 208 -1.72 -7.64 -3.34
N ASP A 209 -0.50 -8.18 -3.34
CA ASP A 209 0.31 -8.44 -2.16
C ASP A 209 1.03 -7.16 -1.71
N VAL A 210 0.23 -6.25 -1.15
CA VAL A 210 0.69 -4.92 -0.77
C VAL A 210 1.75 -4.91 0.32
N VAL A 211 1.85 -5.97 1.13
CA VAL A 211 2.86 -6.07 2.18
C VAL A 211 4.21 -6.39 1.55
N ASP A 212 4.27 -7.38 0.66
CA ASP A 212 5.47 -7.67 -0.13
C ASP A 212 5.92 -6.45 -0.95
N ILE A 213 4.98 -5.79 -1.66
CA ILE A 213 5.29 -4.59 -2.45
C ILE A 213 5.86 -3.49 -1.56
N ALA A 214 5.16 -3.13 -0.47
CA ALA A 214 5.56 -2.03 0.39
C ALA A 214 6.90 -2.31 1.09
N LEU A 215 7.13 -3.55 1.54
CA LEU A 215 8.39 -3.93 2.18
C LEU A 215 9.57 -3.87 1.21
N ARG A 216 9.40 -4.36 -0.04
CA ARG A 216 10.42 -4.24 -1.09
C ARG A 216 10.74 -2.79 -1.41
N VAL A 217 9.71 -1.94 -1.55
CA VAL A 217 9.89 -0.50 -1.82
C VAL A 217 10.58 0.20 -0.64
N VAL A 218 10.16 -0.06 0.59
CA VAL A 218 10.79 0.50 1.80
C VAL A 218 12.27 0.07 1.92
N MET A 219 12.59 -1.16 1.52
CA MET A 219 13.97 -1.67 1.46
C MET A 219 14.73 -1.30 0.18
N GLY A 220 14.18 -0.38 -0.63
CA GLY A 220 14.93 0.30 -1.69
C GLY A 220 14.82 -0.33 -3.08
N ARG A 221 13.78 -1.12 -3.36
CA ARG A 221 13.55 -1.71 -4.69
C ARG A 221 13.56 -0.67 -5.82
N LEU A 222 13.05 0.53 -5.56
CA LEU A 222 12.95 1.62 -6.54
C LEU A 222 14.29 2.34 -6.82
N CYS A 223 15.35 2.04 -6.06
CA CYS A 223 16.72 2.50 -6.35
C CYS A 223 17.43 1.63 -7.40
N HIS A 224 16.87 0.46 -7.69
CA HIS A 224 17.40 -0.48 -8.69
C HIS A 224 16.55 -0.43 -9.96
N PRO A 225 17.10 -0.86 -11.12
CA PRO A 225 16.31 -1.00 -12.34
C PRO A 225 15.06 -1.84 -12.11
N VAL A 226 13.91 -1.34 -12.54
CA VAL A 226 12.61 -2.01 -12.47
C VAL A 226 12.11 -2.28 -13.90
N PRO A 227 11.41 -3.40 -14.14
CA PRO A 227 10.80 -3.67 -15.43
C PRO A 227 9.54 -2.80 -15.55
N LEU A 228 9.73 -1.53 -15.86
CA LEU A 228 8.65 -0.53 -15.99
C LEU A 228 8.91 0.46 -17.12
N GLY A 229 9.86 0.17 -17.99
CA GLY A 229 10.24 1.06 -19.07
C GLY A 229 9.06 1.29 -20.01
N ALA A 230 8.40 0.22 -20.46
CA ALA A 230 7.25 0.27 -21.34
C ALA A 230 6.05 0.94 -20.66
N GLU A 231 5.79 0.61 -19.39
CA GLU A 231 4.65 1.08 -18.60
C GLU A 231 4.76 2.58 -18.30
N LEU A 232 5.98 3.08 -18.09
CA LEU A 232 6.26 4.50 -17.86
C LEU A 232 6.55 5.27 -19.15
N GLY A 233 6.46 4.62 -20.32
CA GLY A 233 6.64 5.25 -21.63
C GLY A 233 8.08 5.68 -21.94
N VAL A 234 9.07 4.98 -21.39
CA VAL A 234 10.49 5.20 -21.69
C VAL A 234 10.76 4.85 -23.16
N GLU A 235 11.37 5.79 -23.89
CA GLU A 235 11.63 5.62 -25.31
C GLU A 235 12.56 4.43 -25.58
N GLY A 236 12.07 3.46 -26.36
CA GLY A 236 12.84 2.27 -26.75
C GLY A 236 12.79 1.11 -25.75
N ALA A 237 12.03 1.23 -24.66
CA ALA A 237 11.72 0.11 -23.79
C ALA A 237 10.66 -0.81 -24.45
N GLU A 238 10.93 -2.11 -24.42
CA GLU A 238 10.03 -3.17 -24.89
C GLU A 238 9.73 -4.12 -23.72
N GLU A 239 8.46 -4.29 -23.37
CA GLU A 239 7.93 -5.21 -22.33
C GLU A 239 8.62 -6.59 -22.39
N ASP A 240 8.89 -7.20 -21.24
CA ASP A 240 9.59 -8.48 -21.11
C ASP A 240 11.01 -8.55 -21.71
N THR A 241 11.70 -7.41 -21.90
CA THR A 241 13.10 -7.38 -22.40
C THR A 241 14.06 -6.66 -21.45
N ASP A 242 15.37 -6.84 -21.66
CA ASP A 242 16.40 -6.11 -20.91
C ASP A 242 16.25 -4.57 -21.02
N SER A 243 15.65 -4.09 -22.11
CA SER A 243 15.41 -2.65 -22.33
C SER A 243 14.32 -2.08 -21.42
N ASP A 244 13.49 -2.94 -20.85
CA ASP A 244 12.42 -2.57 -19.94
C ASP A 244 12.91 -2.32 -18.51
N ASN A 245 14.07 -2.88 -18.17
CA ASN A 245 14.69 -2.70 -16.86
C ASN A 245 15.37 -1.33 -16.77
N VAL A 246 14.61 -0.34 -16.34
CA VAL A 246 15.03 1.07 -16.31
C VAL A 246 15.24 1.58 -14.89
N PRO A 247 16.29 2.39 -14.63
CA PRO A 247 16.40 3.12 -13.38
C PRO A 247 15.37 4.26 -13.35
N LEU A 248 14.63 4.39 -12.26
CA LEU A 248 13.63 5.46 -12.09
C LEU A 248 14.27 6.82 -11.78
N GLY A 249 15.56 6.86 -11.43
CA GLY A 249 16.28 8.09 -11.07
C GLY A 249 15.85 8.68 -9.72
N LEU A 250 15.24 7.87 -8.85
CA LEU A 250 14.78 8.28 -7.52
C LEU A 250 15.88 8.18 -6.45
N CYS A 251 16.85 7.30 -6.67
CA CYS A 251 18.03 7.02 -5.85
C CYS A 251 19.00 6.12 -6.64
N ASP A 252 20.22 5.96 -6.13
CA ASP A 252 21.24 5.11 -6.75
C ASP A 252 21.21 3.67 -6.17
N PRO A 253 21.51 2.62 -6.96
CA PRO A 253 21.56 1.24 -6.48
C PRO A 253 22.46 1.03 -5.26
N GLU A 254 23.56 1.78 -5.17
CA GLU A 254 24.52 1.74 -4.07
C GLU A 254 23.91 2.22 -2.75
N ASP A 255 22.88 3.06 -2.80
CA ASP A 255 22.19 3.53 -1.61
C ASP A 255 21.29 2.45 -1.01
N ALA A 256 20.93 1.39 -1.75
CA ALA A 256 20.03 0.31 -1.30
C ALA A 256 20.71 -1.06 -1.48
N PRO A 257 21.58 -1.49 -0.54
CA PRO A 257 22.44 -2.66 -0.70
C PRO A 257 21.70 -3.97 -1.03
N VAL A 258 20.46 -4.09 -0.57
CA VAL A 258 19.61 -5.27 -0.75
C VAL A 258 18.31 -4.95 -1.49
N GLY A 259 18.25 -3.87 -2.27
CA GLY A 259 17.02 -3.44 -2.95
C GLY A 259 16.48 -4.44 -3.99
N ASN A 260 17.31 -5.34 -4.51
CA ASN A 260 16.87 -6.44 -5.40
C ASN A 260 16.39 -7.69 -4.66
N ALA A 261 16.51 -7.75 -3.34
CA ALA A 261 16.04 -8.90 -2.58
C ALA A 261 14.50 -8.98 -2.62
N GLU A 262 13.98 -10.19 -2.79
CA GLU A 262 12.54 -10.44 -2.81
C GLU A 262 11.99 -10.51 -1.37
N PHE A 263 11.96 -9.36 -0.70
CA PHE A 263 11.34 -9.27 0.62
C PHE A 263 9.88 -9.76 0.56
N THR A 264 9.50 -10.52 1.58
CA THR A 264 8.16 -11.11 1.70
C THR A 264 7.72 -11.25 3.15
N ASP A 265 6.41 -11.16 3.39
CA ASP A 265 5.79 -11.52 4.68
C ASP A 265 5.52 -13.04 4.82
N GLY A 266 5.70 -13.78 3.74
CA GLY A 266 5.52 -15.23 3.66
C GLY A 266 4.07 -15.69 3.59
N ALA A 267 3.09 -14.78 3.51
CA ALA A 267 1.66 -15.08 3.44
C ALA A 267 1.12 -14.73 2.03
N PRO A 268 1.24 -15.63 1.04
CA PRO A 268 1.02 -15.25 -0.35
C PRO A 268 -0.44 -14.91 -0.60
N ILE A 269 -0.75 -14.07 -1.60
CA ILE A 269 -2.13 -13.89 -2.07
C ILE A 269 -2.16 -13.74 -3.58
N THR A 270 -3.22 -14.23 -4.22
CA THR A 270 -3.45 -14.03 -5.65
C THR A 270 -4.92 -13.77 -5.96
N ALA A 271 -5.18 -13.10 -7.07
CA ALA A 271 -6.54 -12.83 -7.55
C ALA A 271 -7.36 -14.11 -7.81
N ALA A 272 -6.69 -15.25 -8.08
CA ALA A 272 -7.34 -16.53 -8.33
C ALA A 272 -8.05 -17.11 -7.07
N GLU A 273 -7.65 -16.65 -5.89
CA GLU A 273 -8.21 -17.08 -4.59
C GLU A 273 -9.46 -16.30 -4.19
N LEU A 274 -9.83 -15.33 -5.02
CA LEU A 274 -10.91 -14.38 -4.83
C LEU A 274 -11.99 -14.54 -5.90
N ARG A 275 -13.14 -13.91 -5.68
CA ARG A 275 -14.26 -13.99 -6.63
C ARG A 275 -13.98 -13.14 -7.87
N ASN A 276 -14.34 -13.64 -9.04
CA ASN A 276 -14.22 -12.90 -10.31
C ASN A 276 -15.43 -12.00 -10.62
N SER A 277 -16.09 -11.48 -9.59
CA SER A 277 -17.27 -10.62 -9.72
C SER A 277 -17.43 -9.81 -8.45
N PHE A 278 -17.94 -8.58 -8.57
CA PHE A 278 -18.27 -7.74 -7.41
C PHE A 278 -19.01 -8.52 -6.31
N PRO A 279 -18.62 -8.38 -5.02
CA PRO A 279 -17.63 -7.46 -4.46
C PRO A 279 -16.17 -7.96 -4.51
N TYR A 280 -15.89 -9.00 -5.30
CA TYR A 280 -14.58 -9.63 -5.47
C TYR A 280 -14.01 -10.31 -4.21
N LEU A 281 -14.74 -10.29 -3.09
CA LEU A 281 -14.39 -10.97 -1.84
C LEU A 281 -15.09 -12.33 -1.72
N ASN A 282 -14.46 -13.27 -1.02
CA ASN A 282 -15.04 -14.58 -0.75
C ASN A 282 -16.26 -14.49 0.16
N THR A 283 -17.13 -15.51 0.08
CA THR A 283 -18.27 -15.63 1.00
C THR A 283 -17.74 -15.77 2.43
N PRO A 284 -18.30 -15.03 3.41
CA PRO A 284 -17.90 -15.17 4.81
C PRO A 284 -18.04 -16.61 5.29
N LEU A 285 -17.13 -17.02 6.18
CA LEU A 285 -17.23 -18.25 6.94
C LEU A 285 -18.59 -18.28 7.65
N PRO A 286 -19.29 -19.43 7.67
CA PRO A 286 -20.48 -19.55 8.49
C PRO A 286 -20.13 -19.24 9.95
N GLY A 287 -21.04 -18.60 10.67
CA GLY A 287 -20.92 -18.48 12.12
C GLY A 287 -20.90 -19.85 12.79
N ALA A 288 -20.77 -19.89 14.12
CA ALA A 288 -20.83 -21.13 14.88
C ALA A 288 -22.06 -21.96 14.45
N VAL A 289 -21.79 -23.10 13.83
CA VAL A 289 -22.78 -24.16 13.62
C VAL A 289 -22.69 -25.03 14.86
N ASP A 290 -23.70 -24.92 15.72
CA ASP A 290 -23.82 -25.72 16.94
C ASP A 290 -23.60 -27.24 16.69
#